data_AF-A0A0F9BF31-F1
#
_entry.id   AF-A0A0F9BF31-F1
#
_cell.length_a   1.000
_cell.length_b   1.000
_cell.length_c   1.000
_cell.angle_alpha   90.00
_cell.angle_beta   90.00
_cell.angle_gamma   90.00
#
_symmetry.space_group_name_H-M   'P 1'
#
loop_
_entity.id
_entity.type
_entity.pdbx_description
1 polymer ?
#
loop_
_entity_poly.entity_id
_entity_poly.type
_entity_poly.pdbx_seq_one_letter_code
_entity_poly.pdbx_strand_id
1 'polypeptide(L)'
;FQVVRKDINDEHFYYIDTKFVPGVTTILGDAGPVGYGLRRFWQQNTQAESDKILSESSEFGSAIHDAMERLLYGEELDLERDYSNMGYKDGRKHLMSFHDWFHAFKPDVKSIKPEFVVGSKKYQFGGTLDLFCTKGKENWLIDFKT
;
A
#
# COMPACT_ATOMS: atom_id res chain seq x y z
N PHE A 1 -11.24 -21.51 -1.76
CA PHE A 1 -10.63 -21.08 -3.04
C PHE A 1 -9.31 -20.43 -2.69
N GLN A 2 -8.35 -20.50 -3.59
CA GLN A 2 -7.04 -19.88 -3.39
C GLN A 2 -7.00 -18.54 -4.08
N VAL A 3 -6.37 -17.54 -3.44
CA VAL A 3 -6.05 -16.26 -4.08
C VAL A 3 -4.55 -16.12 -4.10
N VAL A 4 -4.00 -15.76 -5.26
CA VAL A 4 -2.56 -15.61 -5.47
C VAL A 4 -2.30 -14.27 -6.14
N ARG A 5 -1.39 -13.48 -5.57
CA ARG A 5 -0.75 -12.34 -6.25
C ARG A 5 0.49 -12.84 -6.99
N LYS A 6 0.69 -12.35 -8.21
CA LYS A 6 1.93 -12.48 -8.97
C LYS A 6 2.42 -11.10 -9.34
N ASP A 7 3.68 -10.84 -9.05
CA ASP A 7 4.33 -9.56 -9.34
C ASP A 7 5.14 -9.72 -10.63
N ILE A 8 4.84 -8.91 -11.66
CA ILE A 8 5.49 -8.95 -12.97
C ILE A 8 5.76 -7.51 -13.40
N ASN A 9 7.04 -7.14 -13.59
CA ASN A 9 7.46 -5.79 -13.97
C ASN A 9 6.83 -4.70 -13.06
N ASP A 10 6.89 -4.90 -11.74
CA ASP A 10 6.32 -4.00 -10.73
C ASP A 10 4.79 -3.85 -10.75
N GLU A 11 4.09 -4.66 -11.56
CA GLU A 11 2.63 -4.73 -11.58
C GLU A 11 2.10 -5.95 -10.81
N HIS A 12 0.97 -5.77 -10.13
CA HIS A 12 0.30 -6.81 -9.34
C HIS A 12 -0.81 -7.50 -10.14
N PHE A 13 -0.67 -8.80 -10.38
CA PHE A 13 -1.67 -9.63 -11.04
C PHE A 13 -2.31 -10.60 -10.05
N TYR A 14 -3.64 -10.65 -10.03
CA TYR A 14 -4.39 -11.49 -9.10
C TYR A 14 -5.04 -12.67 -9.81
N TYR A 15 -5.01 -13.84 -9.15
CA TYR A 15 -5.62 -15.07 -9.63
C TYR A 15 -6.50 -15.66 -8.53
N ILE A 16 -7.73 -16.02 -8.88
CA ILE A 16 -8.62 -16.82 -8.02
C ILE A 16 -8.67 -18.23 -8.60
N ASP A 17 -8.16 -19.18 -7.83
CA ASP A 17 -7.85 -20.54 -8.29
C ASP A 17 -6.88 -20.46 -9.49
N THR A 18 -7.35 -20.60 -10.73
CA THR A 18 -6.54 -20.44 -11.97
C THR A 18 -6.95 -19.25 -12.83
N LYS A 19 -8.01 -18.53 -12.45
CA LYS A 19 -8.59 -17.48 -13.27
C LYS A 19 -8.01 -16.12 -12.90
N PHE A 20 -7.47 -15.42 -13.89
CA PHE A 20 -7.06 -14.02 -13.74
C PHE A 20 -8.27 -13.15 -13.37
N VAL A 21 -8.06 -12.25 -12.40
CA VAL A 21 -9.02 -11.22 -12.00
C VAL A 21 -8.31 -9.88 -11.84
N PRO A 22 -8.96 -8.75 -12.18
CA PRO A 22 -8.36 -7.43 -11.99
C PRO A 22 -8.12 -7.10 -10.51
N GLY A 23 -7.11 -6.26 -10.26
CA GLY A 23 -6.87 -5.67 -8.94
C GLY A 23 -7.88 -4.57 -8.61
N VAL A 24 -8.13 -4.33 -7.31
CA VAL A 24 -8.97 -3.21 -6.85
C VAL A 24 -8.45 -1.87 -7.39
N THR A 25 -7.13 -1.63 -7.33
CA THR A 25 -6.50 -0.41 -7.86
C THR A 25 -6.75 -0.23 -9.36
N THR A 26 -6.63 -1.30 -10.15
CA THR A 26 -6.92 -1.27 -11.59
C THR A 26 -8.38 -0.88 -11.86
N ILE A 27 -9.32 -1.50 -11.14
CA ILE A 27 -10.75 -1.17 -11.28
C ILE A 27 -11.00 0.30 -10.95
N LEU A 28 -10.43 0.80 -9.86
CA LEU A 28 -10.62 2.19 -9.43
C LEU A 28 -9.94 3.18 -10.37
N GLY A 29 -8.77 2.86 -10.92
CA GLY A 29 -8.07 3.68 -11.89
C GLY A 29 -8.82 3.82 -13.21
N ASP A 30 -9.36 2.72 -13.71
CA ASP A 30 -10.02 2.69 -15.03
C ASP A 30 -11.48 3.15 -14.99
N ALA A 31 -12.22 2.81 -13.93
CA ALA A 31 -13.65 3.08 -13.82
C ALA A 31 -13.99 4.22 -12.85
N GLY A 32 -13.06 4.63 -12.00
CA GLY A 32 -13.28 5.68 -11.00
C GLY A 32 -13.37 7.07 -11.64
N PRO A 33 -14.20 7.97 -11.09
CA PRO A 33 -14.22 9.35 -11.55
C PRO A 33 -12.90 10.03 -11.18
N VAL A 34 -12.23 10.63 -12.17
CA VAL A 34 -11.05 11.46 -11.89
C VAL A 34 -11.47 12.66 -11.04
N GLY A 35 -10.71 12.96 -9.98
CA GLY A 35 -10.97 14.12 -9.13
C GLY A 35 -10.74 15.45 -9.86
N TYR A 36 -11.48 16.51 -9.49
CA TYR A 36 -11.28 17.84 -10.07
C TYR A 36 -9.86 18.37 -9.86
N GLY A 37 -9.30 18.16 -8.66
CA GLY A 37 -7.92 18.56 -8.34
C GLY A 37 -6.88 17.89 -9.25
N LEU A 38 -7.01 16.58 -9.47
CA LEU A 38 -6.12 15.82 -10.34
C LEU A 38 -6.23 16.26 -11.81
N ARG A 39 -7.46 16.51 -12.30
CA ARG A 39 -7.64 17.10 -13.64
C ARG A 39 -6.98 18.47 -13.77
N ARG A 40 -7.11 19.33 -12.75
CA ARG A 40 -6.45 20.65 -12.73
C ARG A 40 -4.94 20.53 -12.71
N PHE A 41 -4.41 19.61 -11.90
CA PHE A 41 -2.99 19.33 -11.85
C PHE A 41 -2.45 18.95 -13.24
N TRP A 42 -3.08 18.02 -13.96
CA TRP A 42 -2.64 17.67 -15.31
C TRP A 42 -2.78 18.80 -16.33
N GLN A 43 -3.75 19.71 -16.15
CA GLN A 43 -3.88 20.89 -17.01
C GLN A 43 -2.81 21.96 -16.74
N GLN A 44 -2.21 21.94 -15.55
CA GLN A 44 -1.25 22.94 -15.08
C GLN A 44 0.20 22.49 -15.18
N ASN A 45 0.46 21.20 -15.40
CA ASN A 45 1.79 20.62 -15.47
C ASN A 45 2.01 19.95 -16.82
N THR A 46 3.27 19.88 -17.24
CA THR A 46 3.66 19.04 -18.37
C THR A 46 3.56 17.56 -18.01
N GLN A 47 3.52 16.70 -19.04
CA GLN A 47 3.58 15.26 -18.83
C GLN A 47 4.84 14.85 -18.06
N ALA A 48 6.01 15.36 -18.45
CA ALA A 48 7.28 15.02 -17.81
C ALA A 48 7.31 15.41 -16.32
N GLU A 49 6.75 16.57 -15.95
CA GLU A 49 6.63 16.99 -14.54
C GLU A 49 5.66 16.10 -13.77
N SER A 50 4.52 15.76 -14.37
CA SER A 50 3.52 14.88 -13.77
C SER A 50 4.06 13.47 -13.54
N ASP A 51 4.76 12.91 -14.53
CA ASP A 51 5.38 11.59 -14.47
C ASP A 51 6.50 11.56 -13.43
N LYS A 52 7.30 12.62 -13.34
CA LYS A 52 8.33 12.76 -12.30
C LYS A 52 7.72 12.76 -10.90
N ILE A 53 6.70 13.58 -10.67
CA ILE A 53 6.01 13.66 -9.38
C ILE A 53 5.37 12.32 -9.01
N LEU A 54 4.77 11.64 -10.00
CA LEU A 54 4.21 10.30 -9.81
C LEU A 54 5.28 9.30 -9.41
N SER A 55 6.40 9.22 -10.14
CA SER A 55 7.51 8.30 -9.83
C SER A 55 8.07 8.54 -8.44
N GLU A 56 8.40 9.79 -8.11
CA GLU A 56 8.97 10.15 -6.80
C GLU A 56 7.99 9.83 -5.66
N SER A 57 6.69 10.11 -5.84
CA SER A 57 5.67 9.80 -4.83
C SER A 57 5.45 8.29 -4.67
N SER A 58 5.44 7.54 -5.77
CA SER A 58 5.28 6.09 -5.78
C SER A 58 6.47 5.40 -5.11
N GLU A 59 7.70 5.75 -5.49
CA GLU A 59 8.93 5.20 -4.88
C GLU A 59 9.00 5.50 -3.39
N PHE A 60 8.67 6.74 -2.99
CA PHE A 60 8.64 7.12 -1.58
C PHE A 60 7.58 6.34 -0.80
N GLY A 61 6.36 6.22 -1.34
CA GLY A 61 5.27 5.48 -0.72
C GLY A 61 5.62 4.00 -0.55
N SER A 62 6.14 3.35 -1.60
CA SER A 62 6.59 1.95 -1.56
C SER A 62 7.66 1.72 -0.50
N ALA A 63 8.64 2.61 -0.39
CA ALA A 63 9.70 2.47 0.60
C ALA A 63 9.19 2.68 2.05
N ILE A 64 8.18 3.54 2.26
CA ILE A 64 7.52 3.65 3.58
C ILE A 64 6.71 2.39 3.91
N HIS A 65 5.97 1.84 2.96
CA HIS A 65 5.19 0.62 3.19
C HIS A 65 6.10 -0.58 3.50
N ASP A 66 7.21 -0.76 2.77
CA ASP A 66 8.22 -1.78 3.07
C ASP A 66 8.78 -1.64 4.49
N ALA A 67 9.11 -0.41 4.90
CA ALA A 67 9.56 -0.13 6.26
C ALA A 67 8.50 -0.48 7.32
N MET A 68 7.24 -0.11 7.11
CA MET A 68 6.14 -0.45 8.02
C MET A 68 5.92 -1.96 8.09
N GLU A 69 5.97 -2.67 6.97
CA GLU A 69 5.84 -4.13 6.90
C GLU A 69 6.94 -4.83 7.71
N ARG A 70 8.20 -4.45 7.48
CA ARG A 70 9.35 -5.00 8.22
C ARG A 70 9.23 -4.76 9.73
N LEU A 71 8.78 -3.57 10.14
CA LEU A 71 8.49 -3.29 11.56
C LEU A 71 7.36 -4.16 12.10
N LEU A 72 6.30 -4.41 11.33
CA LEU A 72 5.18 -5.29 11.72
C LEU A 72 5.63 -6.75 11.88
N TYR A 73 6.65 -7.20 11.14
CA TYR A 73 7.30 -8.50 11.35
C TYR A 73 8.28 -8.50 12.53
N GLY A 74 8.51 -7.36 13.18
CA GLY A 74 9.43 -7.22 14.31
C GLY A 74 10.89 -7.11 13.89
N GLU A 75 11.17 -6.75 12.64
CA GLU A 75 12.53 -6.47 12.17
C GLU A 75 13.04 -5.13 12.70
N GLU A 76 14.36 -5.03 12.86
CA GLU A 76 15.03 -3.76 13.10
C GLU A 76 15.33 -3.05 11.78
N LEU A 77 15.08 -1.75 11.74
CA LEU A 77 15.37 -0.90 10.58
C LEU A 77 16.58 -0.02 10.83
N ASP A 78 17.47 0.02 9.84
CA ASP A 78 18.50 1.05 9.74
C ASP A 78 18.08 2.05 8.66
N LEU A 79 17.54 3.20 9.07
CA LEU A 79 16.98 4.18 8.13
C LEU A 79 18.04 4.84 7.25
N GLU A 80 19.29 4.94 7.73
CA GLU A 80 20.36 5.51 6.92
C GLU A 80 20.81 4.52 5.85
N ARG A 81 20.94 3.24 6.21
CA ARG A 81 21.38 2.21 5.27
C ARG A 81 20.27 1.78 4.31
N ASP A 82 19.10 1.45 4.84
CA ASP A 82 18.03 0.80 4.09
C ASP A 82 17.23 1.81 3.24
N TYR A 83 17.26 3.10 3.61
CA TYR A 83 16.39 4.13 3.05
C TYR A 83 17.08 5.47 2.78
N SER A 84 18.39 5.45 2.53
CA SER A 84 19.22 6.65 2.24
C SER A 84 18.66 7.60 1.17
N ASN A 85 17.91 7.06 0.19
CA ASN A 85 17.35 7.83 -0.92
C ASN A 85 15.98 8.43 -0.62
N MET A 86 15.33 8.02 0.47
CA MET A 86 14.12 8.69 0.95
C MET A 86 14.56 9.97 1.62
N GLY A 87 14.03 11.14 1.25
CA GLY A 87 14.32 12.39 1.94
C GLY A 87 14.23 12.19 3.46
N TYR A 88 15.39 12.08 4.14
CA TYR A 88 15.50 11.38 5.43
C TYR A 88 14.59 11.96 6.51
N LYS A 89 14.31 13.26 6.43
CA LYS A 89 13.39 13.97 7.33
C LYS A 89 11.92 13.59 7.12
N ASP A 90 11.50 13.43 5.88
CA ASP A 90 10.11 13.11 5.57
C ASP A 90 9.82 11.66 5.92
N GLY A 91 10.69 10.72 5.53
CA GLY A 91 10.48 9.30 5.84
C GLY A 91 10.38 9.00 7.33
N ARG A 92 11.27 9.59 8.15
CA ARG A 92 11.21 9.45 9.62
C ARG A 92 9.88 9.95 10.19
N LYS A 93 9.33 11.04 9.66
CA LYS A 93 8.05 11.58 10.13
C LYS A 93 6.90 10.59 9.89
N HIS A 94 6.84 9.94 8.73
CA HIS A 94 5.81 8.93 8.45
C HIS A 94 5.96 7.71 9.35
N LEU A 95 7.18 7.22 9.58
CA LEU A 95 7.42 6.09 10.47
C LEU A 95 7.09 6.39 11.93
N MET A 96 7.36 7.62 12.39
CA MET A 96 6.95 8.04 13.73
C MET A 96 5.43 8.18 13.85
N SER A 97 4.76 8.70 12.81
CA SER A 97 3.29 8.74 12.77
C SER A 97 2.69 7.33 12.80
N PHE A 98 3.29 6.38 12.07
CA PHE A 98 2.89 4.97 12.11
C PHE A 98 3.11 4.36 13.50
N HIS A 99 4.28 4.57 14.11
CA HIS A 99 4.58 4.11 15.46
C HIS A 99 3.54 4.64 16.46
N ASP A 100 3.28 5.94 16.46
CA ASP A 100 2.33 6.57 17.38
C ASP A 100 0.92 6.02 17.18
N TRP A 101 0.50 5.86 15.92
CA TRP A 101 -0.77 5.22 15.59
C TRP A 101 -0.81 3.77 16.09
N PHE A 102 0.22 2.96 15.86
CA PHE A 102 0.25 1.55 16.25
C PHE A 102 0.17 1.40 17.78
N HIS A 103 0.90 2.23 18.51
CA HIS A 103 0.89 2.27 19.97
C HIS A 103 -0.43 2.79 20.56
N ALA A 104 -1.15 3.66 19.84
CA ALA A 104 -2.49 4.10 20.24
C ALA A 104 -3.58 3.07 19.88
N PHE A 105 -3.49 2.49 18.68
CA PHE A 105 -4.46 1.57 18.14
C PHE A 105 -4.44 0.21 18.85
N LYS A 106 -3.24 -0.30 19.17
CA LYS A 106 -3.00 -1.57 19.91
C LYS A 106 -3.81 -2.75 19.36
N PRO A 107 -3.51 -3.22 18.13
CA PRO A 107 -4.13 -4.43 17.60
C PRO A 107 -3.70 -5.67 18.40
N ASP A 108 -4.42 -6.78 18.25
CA ASP A 108 -3.94 -8.09 18.70
C ASP A 108 -2.74 -8.48 17.81
N VAL A 109 -1.54 -8.44 18.38
CA VAL A 109 -0.28 -8.69 17.67
C VAL A 109 -0.28 -10.05 16.96
N LYS A 110 -0.96 -11.07 17.51
CA LYS A 110 -0.99 -12.42 16.90
C LYS A 110 -1.87 -12.51 15.65
N SER A 111 -2.69 -11.49 15.41
CA SER A 111 -3.62 -11.44 14.29
C SER A 111 -3.08 -10.67 13.07
N ILE A 112 -1.96 -9.96 13.25
CA ILE A 112 -1.35 -9.09 12.26
C ILE A 112 -0.96 -9.90 11.02
N LYS A 113 -1.42 -9.44 9.86
CA LYS A 113 -1.04 -9.93 8.55
C LYS A 113 -0.77 -8.72 7.66
N PRO A 114 0.50 -8.29 7.54
CA PRO A 114 0.91 -7.32 6.54
C PRO A 114 0.73 -7.92 5.13
N GLU A 115 0.60 -7.08 4.11
CA GLU A 115 0.53 -7.49 2.70
C GLU A 115 -0.48 -8.63 2.46
N PHE A 116 -1.65 -8.55 3.09
CA PHE A 116 -2.60 -9.65 3.09
C PHE A 116 -3.41 -9.70 1.79
N VAL A 117 -3.08 -10.67 0.93
CA VAL A 117 -3.75 -10.91 -0.35
C VAL A 117 -5.18 -11.44 -0.14
N VAL A 118 -6.16 -10.76 -0.73
CA VAL A 118 -7.58 -11.10 -0.67
C VAL A 118 -8.21 -11.12 -2.06
N GLY A 119 -9.35 -11.81 -2.19
CA GLY A 119 -10.08 -11.86 -3.47
C GLY A 119 -11.54 -12.23 -3.32
N SER A 120 -12.36 -11.72 -4.22
CA SER A 120 -13.80 -11.97 -4.27
C SER A 120 -14.15 -12.89 -5.44
N LYS A 121 -14.46 -14.16 -5.16
CA LYS A 121 -14.94 -15.08 -6.20
C LYS A 121 -16.29 -14.66 -6.78
N LYS A 122 -17.15 -14.01 -5.99
CA LYS A 122 -18.46 -13.54 -6.46
C LYS A 122 -18.33 -12.39 -7.47
N TYR A 123 -17.49 -11.42 -7.15
CA TYR A 123 -17.35 -10.19 -7.96
C TYR A 123 -16.12 -10.18 -8.87
N GLN A 124 -15.30 -11.25 -8.83
CA GLN A 124 -14.18 -11.49 -9.73
C GLN A 124 -13.12 -10.36 -9.69
N PHE A 125 -12.62 -10.03 -8.49
CA PHE A 125 -11.50 -9.11 -8.30
C PHE A 125 -10.58 -9.56 -7.16
N GLY A 126 -9.33 -9.10 -7.17
CA GLY A 126 -8.34 -9.32 -6.12
C GLY A 126 -7.75 -8.02 -5.58
N GLY A 127 -7.02 -8.09 -4.48
CA GLY A 127 -6.28 -6.97 -3.92
C GLY A 127 -5.35 -7.41 -2.81
N THR A 128 -4.44 -6.53 -2.41
CA THR A 128 -3.61 -6.69 -1.23
C THR A 128 -3.97 -5.60 -0.23
N LEU A 129 -4.13 -5.97 1.03
CA LEU A 129 -4.33 -5.04 2.13
C LEU A 129 -2.97 -4.75 2.76
N ASP A 130 -2.68 -3.49 3.06
CA ASP A 130 -1.44 -3.14 3.78
C ASP A 130 -1.38 -3.85 5.13
N LEU A 131 -2.51 -3.86 5.86
CA LEU A 131 -2.62 -4.59 7.13
C LEU A 131 -4.03 -5.14 7.36
N PHE A 132 -4.10 -6.44 7.62
CA PHE A 132 -5.22 -7.08 8.30
C PHE A 132 -4.85 -7.36 9.76
N CYS A 133 -5.74 -7.02 10.69
CA CYS A 133 -5.61 -7.43 12.09
C CYS A 133 -6.96 -7.47 12.80
N THR A 134 -6.97 -7.96 14.04
CA THR A 134 -8.12 -7.91 14.94
C THR A 134 -7.84 -6.96 16.11
N LYS A 135 -8.91 -6.35 16.61
CA LYS A 135 -8.88 -5.57 17.85
C LYS A 135 -10.15 -5.87 18.64
N GLY A 136 -9.99 -6.52 19.78
CA GLY A 136 -11.13 -7.05 20.53
C GLY A 136 -11.89 -8.10 19.73
N LYS A 137 -13.12 -7.80 19.33
CA LYS A 137 -13.98 -8.70 18.54
C LYS A 137 -14.14 -8.29 17.07
N GLU A 138 -13.44 -7.24 16.66
CA GLU A 138 -13.58 -6.64 15.33
C GLU A 138 -12.39 -7.00 14.44
N ASN A 139 -12.68 -7.22 13.16
CA ASN A 139 -11.68 -7.32 12.10
C ASN A 139 -11.46 -5.94 11.49
N TRP A 140 -10.20 -5.58 11.29
CA TRP A 140 -9.79 -4.31 10.71
C TRP A 140 -9.02 -4.55 9.42
N LEU A 141 -9.41 -3.81 8.37
CA LEU A 141 -8.65 -3.68 7.14
C LEU A 141 -8.07 -2.27 7.15
N ILE A 142 -6.75 -2.17 7.13
CA ILE A 142 -6.02 -0.93 7.29
C ILE A 142 -5.21 -0.71 6.02
N ASP A 143 -5.27 0.52 5.55
CA ASP A 143 -4.62 1.02 4.35
C ASP A 143 -3.81 2.26 4.79
N PHE A 144 -2.49 2.15 4.75
CA PHE A 144 -1.57 3.22 5.10
C PHE A 144 -1.45 4.20 3.94
N LYS A 145 -1.23 5.48 4.29
CA LYS A 145 -1.12 6.56 3.32
C LYS A 145 0.01 7.50 3.75
N THR A 146 0.83 7.87 2.78
CA THR A 146 1.91 8.85 2.90
C THR A 146 1.46 10.22 2.40
#